data_AF-A0A938CSF7-F1
#
_entry.id   AF-A0A938CSF7-F1
#
_cell.length_a   1.000
_cell.length_b   1.000
_cell.length_c   1.000
_cell.angle_alpha   90.00
_cell.angle_beta   90.00
_cell.angle_gamma   90.00
#
_symmetry.space_group_name_H-M   'P 1'
#
loop_
_entity.id
_entity.type
_entity.pdbx_description
1 polymer ?
#
loop_
_entity_poly.entity_id
_entity_poly.type
_entity_poly.pdbx_seq_one_letter_code
_entity_poly.pdbx_strand_id
1 'polypeptide(L)'
;ADGHVESPGLYQLCLGISYGAPATPEAMITMRNMLPKGSHWASFGISRMQMPMAATAVVLGGNVRVGLEDNLYLDRGVFASNGQLVQRAVEIVTRLGARILNPAEARKKLGLKNGPESQR
;
A
#
# COMPACT_ATOMS: atom_id res chain seq x y z
N ALA A 1 6.97 -12.76 19.67
CA ALA A 1 6.03 -13.88 19.87
C ALA A 1 5.28 -13.71 21.19
N ASP A 2 5.14 -12.46 21.63
CA ASP A 2 4.90 -12.10 23.04
C ASP A 2 3.46 -11.61 23.26
N GLY A 3 2.59 -11.81 22.24
CA GLY A 3 1.15 -11.56 22.32
C GLY A 3 0.72 -10.10 22.34
N HIS A 4 1.62 -9.13 22.15
CA HIS A 4 1.29 -7.70 22.24
C HIS A 4 0.38 -7.17 21.13
N VAL A 5 0.34 -7.83 19.97
CA VAL A 5 -0.48 -7.44 18.82
C VAL A 5 -1.29 -8.65 18.37
N GLU A 6 -2.61 -8.49 18.32
CA GLU A 6 -3.53 -9.52 17.83
C GLU A 6 -3.32 -9.81 16.33
N SER A 7 -3.47 -11.08 15.95
CA SER A 7 -3.30 -11.54 14.56
C SER A 7 -4.66 -11.77 13.87
N PRO A 8 -4.75 -11.63 12.53
CA PRO A 8 -3.69 -11.21 11.62
C PRO A 8 -3.42 -9.70 11.67
N GLY A 9 -2.14 -9.32 11.78
CA GLY A 9 -1.74 -7.91 11.77
C GLY A 9 -1.83 -7.28 10.38
N LEU A 10 -1.96 -5.95 10.34
CA LEU A 10 -1.80 -5.14 9.13
C LEU A 10 -0.46 -4.41 9.16
N TYR A 11 0.41 -4.69 8.20
CA TYR A 11 1.75 -4.12 8.11
C TYR A 11 1.87 -3.18 6.91
N GLN A 12 2.52 -2.03 7.08
CA GLN A 12 2.87 -1.12 5.99
C GLN A 12 4.38 -1.17 5.76
N LEU A 13 4.79 -1.56 4.55
CA LEU A 13 6.20 -1.62 4.17
C LEU A 13 6.59 -0.30 3.49
N CYS A 14 7.28 0.57 4.23
CA CYS A 14 7.67 1.90 3.79
C CYS A 14 9.05 1.87 3.13
N LEU A 15 9.15 2.25 1.85
CA LEU A 15 10.39 2.13 1.08
C LEU A 15 10.88 3.46 0.50
N GLY A 16 12.21 3.62 0.46
CA GLY A 16 12.92 4.74 -0.18
C GLY A 16 13.15 5.95 0.73
N ILE A 17 12.70 5.93 1.98
CA ILE A 17 12.97 6.98 2.98
C ILE A 17 14.46 6.95 3.34
N SER A 18 15.09 8.13 3.49
CA SER A 18 16.48 8.22 3.93
C SER A 18 16.71 7.39 5.19
N TYR A 19 17.79 6.60 5.20
CA TYR A 19 18.16 5.67 6.29
C TYR A 19 17.18 4.50 6.51
N GLY A 20 16.12 4.38 5.70
CA GLY A 20 15.20 3.25 5.69
C GLY A 20 15.57 2.19 4.64
N ALA A 21 14.64 1.25 4.41
CA ALA A 21 14.78 0.25 3.36
C ALA A 21 14.75 0.91 1.96
N PRO A 22 15.60 0.46 1.01
CA PRO A 22 15.61 1.03 -0.32
C PRO A 22 14.34 0.66 -1.09
N ALA A 23 13.92 1.51 -2.02
CA ALA A 23 12.77 1.26 -2.89
C ALA A 23 13.10 0.30 -4.03
N THR A 24 13.35 -0.97 -3.69
CA THR A 24 13.62 -2.04 -4.66
C THR A 24 12.72 -3.26 -4.41
N PRO A 25 12.45 -4.08 -5.45
CA PRO A 25 11.70 -5.33 -5.29
C PRO A 25 12.33 -6.29 -4.27
N GLU A 26 13.66 -6.38 -4.22
CA GLU A 26 14.39 -7.29 -3.32
C GLU A 26 14.16 -6.91 -1.85
N ALA A 27 14.19 -5.61 -1.55
CA ALA A 27 13.89 -5.11 -0.21
C ALA A 27 12.45 -5.43 0.18
N MET A 28 11.49 -5.20 -0.73
CA MET A 28 10.07 -5.51 -0.48
C MET A 28 9.84 -7.01 -0.24
N ILE A 29 10.43 -7.88 -1.07
CA ILE A 29 10.34 -9.34 -0.93
C ILE A 29 10.91 -9.78 0.42
N THR A 30 12.08 -9.24 0.79
CA THR A 30 12.74 -9.55 2.06
C THR A 30 11.84 -9.19 3.24
N MET A 31 11.34 -7.95 3.29
CA MET A 31 10.42 -7.50 4.34
C MET A 31 9.12 -8.31 4.37
N ARG A 32 8.51 -8.58 3.21
CA ARG A 32 7.29 -9.39 3.10
C ARG A 32 7.48 -10.80 3.64
N ASN A 33 8.63 -11.42 3.37
CA ASN A 33 8.92 -12.79 3.82
C ASN A 33 9.20 -12.87 5.33
N MET A 34 9.52 -11.76 5.98
CA MET A 34 9.67 -11.67 7.44
C MET A 34 8.33 -11.52 8.18
N LEU A 35 7.24 -11.22 7.47
CA LEU A 35 5.94 -11.03 8.11
C LEU A 35 5.38 -12.37 8.63
N PRO A 36 4.64 -12.35 9.76
CA PRO A 36 3.91 -13.54 10.21
C PRO A 36 2.97 -14.07 9.12
N LYS A 37 2.85 -15.40 9.02
CA LYS A 37 1.94 -16.04 8.06
C LYS A 37 0.50 -15.54 8.25
N GLY A 38 -0.17 -15.25 7.14
CA GLY A 38 -1.56 -14.76 7.14
C GLY A 38 -1.72 -13.26 7.40
N SER A 39 -0.63 -12.52 7.62
CA SER A 39 -0.69 -11.07 7.79
C SER A 39 -1.24 -10.34 6.57
N HIS A 40 -2.01 -9.29 6.80
CA HIS A 40 -2.31 -8.30 5.77
C HIS A 40 -1.12 -7.36 5.65
N TRP A 41 -0.80 -6.94 4.42
CA TRP A 41 0.25 -5.98 4.22
C TRP A 41 -0.02 -5.06 3.04
N ALA A 42 0.54 -3.86 3.12
CA ALA A 42 0.59 -2.89 2.05
C ALA A 42 2.03 -2.39 1.88
N SER A 43 2.31 -1.73 0.75
CA SER A 43 3.58 -1.02 0.59
C SER A 43 3.41 0.28 -0.20
N PHE A 44 4.38 1.17 -0.02
CA PHE A 44 4.60 2.34 -0.87
C PHE A 44 6.10 2.55 -1.09
N GLY A 45 6.41 3.27 -2.17
CA GLY A 45 7.71 3.89 -2.41
C GLY A 45 7.55 5.41 -2.45
N ILE A 46 8.52 6.16 -1.92
CA ILE A 46 8.45 7.62 -1.96
C ILE A 46 8.76 8.20 -3.35
N SER A 47 8.23 9.40 -3.61
CA SER A 47 8.51 10.19 -4.81
C SER A 47 8.30 9.39 -6.10
N ARG A 48 9.25 9.44 -7.04
CA ARG A 48 9.20 8.74 -8.33
C ARG A 48 8.99 7.23 -8.24
N MET A 49 9.26 6.62 -7.08
CA MET A 49 9.13 5.18 -6.87
C MET A 49 7.71 4.75 -6.44
N GLN A 50 6.77 5.68 -6.26
CA GLN A 50 5.40 5.37 -5.83
C GLN A 50 4.70 4.37 -6.75
N MET A 51 4.69 4.61 -8.07
CA MET A 51 4.01 3.71 -9.02
C MET A 51 4.77 2.37 -9.24
N PRO A 52 6.11 2.34 -9.39
CA PRO A 52 6.85 1.08 -9.42
C PRO A 52 6.63 0.20 -8.18
N MET A 53 6.64 0.78 -6.97
CA MET A 53 6.42 0.01 -5.74
C MET A 53 4.95 -0.38 -5.56
N ALA A 54 4.00 0.44 -6.02
CA ALA A 54 2.59 0.05 -6.10
C ALA A 54 2.41 -1.21 -6.96
N ALA A 55 2.96 -1.23 -8.17
CA ALA A 55 2.90 -2.39 -9.07
C ALA A 55 3.56 -3.63 -8.44
N THR A 56 4.74 -3.46 -7.85
CA THR A 56 5.48 -4.54 -7.19
C THR A 56 4.68 -5.13 -6.03
N ALA A 57 4.04 -4.29 -5.20
CA ALA A 57 3.20 -4.73 -4.11
C ALA A 57 2.04 -5.61 -4.60
N VAL A 58 1.38 -5.21 -5.69
CA VAL A 58 0.29 -6.00 -6.31
C VAL A 58 0.79 -7.36 -6.80
N VAL A 59 1.91 -7.39 -7.52
CA VAL A 59 2.52 -8.64 -8.05
C VAL A 59 2.86 -9.61 -6.92
N LEU A 60 3.31 -9.09 -5.77
CA LEU A 60 3.65 -9.90 -4.59
C LEU A 60 2.43 -10.25 -3.71
N GLY A 61 1.21 -9.86 -4.11
CA GLY A 61 -0.03 -10.17 -3.39
C GLY A 61 -0.34 -9.25 -2.21
N GLY A 62 0.26 -8.06 -2.17
CA GLY A 62 0.03 -7.01 -1.19
C GLY A 62 -1.03 -5.98 -1.61
N ASN A 63 -1.32 -5.05 -0.71
CA ASN A 63 -2.13 -3.86 -0.99
C ASN A 63 -1.22 -2.65 -1.32
N VAL A 64 -1.81 -1.60 -1.88
CA VAL A 64 -1.08 -0.41 -2.33
C VAL A 64 -1.41 0.79 -1.45
N ARG A 65 -0.41 1.61 -1.15
CA ARG A 65 -0.59 2.97 -0.63
C ARG A 65 -0.05 4.00 -1.64
N VAL A 66 -0.84 5.02 -1.92
CA VAL A 66 -0.47 6.20 -2.72
C VAL A 66 -1.03 7.46 -2.09
N GLY A 67 -0.45 8.61 -2.44
CA GLY A 67 -0.93 9.92 -2.02
C GLY A 67 0.16 10.98 -2.05
N LEU A 68 -0.27 12.23 -1.85
CA LEU A 68 0.62 13.39 -1.79
C LEU A 68 1.57 13.38 -0.59
N GLU A 69 1.23 12.63 0.47
CA GLU A 69 2.13 12.36 1.60
C GLU A 69 3.43 11.69 1.14
N ASP A 70 3.33 10.78 0.18
CA ASP A 70 4.48 9.98 -0.27
C ASP A 70 5.11 10.53 -1.56
N ASN A 71 4.35 11.25 -2.40
CA ASN A 71 4.79 11.75 -3.70
C ASN A 71 3.99 12.97 -4.18
N LEU A 72 4.68 14.07 -4.48
CA LEU A 72 4.05 15.32 -4.95
C LEU A 72 3.77 15.35 -6.46
N TYR A 73 4.35 14.44 -7.24
CA TYR A 73 4.42 14.56 -8.69
C TYR A 73 3.65 13.47 -9.42
N LEU A 74 2.91 13.86 -10.45
CA LEU A 74 2.29 12.93 -11.37
C LEU A 74 3.35 12.41 -12.35
N ASP A 75 4.05 13.33 -12.99
CA ASP A 75 5.21 13.11 -13.85
C ASP A 75 6.31 14.10 -13.47
N ARG A 76 7.50 13.97 -14.06
CA ARG A 76 8.63 14.87 -13.76
C ARG A 76 8.23 16.33 -14.01
N GLY A 77 8.16 17.13 -12.95
CA GLY A 77 7.79 18.55 -13.01
C GLY A 77 6.28 18.83 -13.08
N VAL A 78 5.43 17.80 -13.05
CA VAL A 78 3.97 17.94 -13.08
C VAL A 78 3.43 17.57 -11.70
N PHE A 79 2.88 18.53 -10.96
CA PHE A 79 2.27 18.25 -9.66
C PHE A 79 1.03 17.37 -9.78
N ALA A 80 0.81 16.51 -8.78
CA ALA A 80 -0.36 15.65 -8.70
C ALA A 80 -1.42 16.21 -7.73
N SER A 81 -2.63 15.69 -7.88
CA SER A 81 -3.64 15.61 -6.83
C SER A 81 -3.73 14.17 -6.32
N ASN A 82 -4.26 13.97 -5.10
CA ASN A 82 -4.51 12.62 -4.58
C ASN A 82 -5.39 11.79 -5.53
N GLY A 83 -6.42 12.40 -6.14
CA GLY A 83 -7.29 11.72 -7.10
C GLY A 83 -6.54 11.18 -8.32
N GLN A 84 -5.59 11.94 -8.88
CA GLN A 84 -4.77 11.50 -10.01
C GLN A 84 -3.83 10.35 -9.63
N LEU A 85 -3.22 10.39 -8.43
CA LEU A 85 -2.37 9.30 -7.95
C LEU A 85 -3.17 8.01 -7.72
N VAL A 86 -4.37 8.14 -7.12
CA VAL A 86 -5.30 7.03 -6.96
C VAL A 86 -5.72 6.47 -8.32
N GLN A 87 -6.07 7.31 -9.28
CA GLN A 87 -6.46 6.86 -10.62
C GLN A 87 -5.35 6.04 -11.31
N ARG A 88 -4.10 6.50 -11.25
CA ARG A 88 -2.96 5.73 -11.78
C ARG A 88 -2.75 4.41 -11.07
N ALA A 89 -2.85 4.39 -9.74
CA ALA A 89 -2.73 3.15 -8.97
C ALA A 89 -3.84 2.16 -9.32
N VAL A 90 -5.10 2.62 -9.43
CA VAL A 90 -6.25 1.80 -9.83
C VAL A 90 -6.04 1.19 -11.22
N GLU A 91 -5.55 1.98 -12.17
CA GLU A 91 -5.25 1.50 -13.52
C GLU A 91 -4.18 0.40 -13.50
N ILE A 92 -3.08 0.59 -12.77
CA ILE A 92 -2.01 -0.41 -12.61
C ILE A 92 -2.58 -1.69 -11.99
N VAL A 93 -3.29 -1.59 -10.86
CA VAL A 93 -3.88 -2.74 -10.16
C VAL A 93 -4.80 -3.53 -11.08
N THR A 94 -5.65 -2.83 -11.83
CA THR A 94 -6.63 -3.45 -12.75
C THR A 94 -5.94 -4.13 -13.93
N ARG A 95 -4.94 -3.49 -14.53
CA ARG A 95 -4.15 -4.06 -15.65
C ARG A 95 -3.34 -5.29 -15.23
N LEU A 96 -2.97 -5.40 -13.96
CA LEU A 96 -2.32 -6.58 -13.39
C LEU A 96 -3.30 -7.71 -13.03
N GLY A 97 -4.60 -7.54 -13.30
CA GLY A 97 -5.63 -8.55 -13.07
C GLY A 97 -6.21 -8.57 -11.65
N ALA A 98 -5.85 -7.61 -10.80
CA ALA A 98 -6.42 -7.44 -9.47
C ALA A 98 -7.64 -6.49 -9.48
N ARG A 99 -8.43 -6.51 -8.40
CA ARG A 99 -9.61 -5.66 -8.23
C ARG A 99 -9.49 -4.77 -7.00
N ILE A 100 -9.95 -3.52 -7.13
CA ILE A 100 -10.08 -2.58 -6.02
C ILE A 100 -11.26 -2.96 -5.13
N LEU A 101 -11.01 -2.97 -3.81
CA LEU A 101 -12.05 -3.16 -2.82
C LEU A 101 -12.69 -1.83 -2.46
N ASN A 102 -14.02 -1.82 -2.35
CA ASN A 102 -14.70 -0.68 -1.75
C ASN A 102 -14.47 -0.65 -0.22
N PRO A 103 -14.82 0.45 0.48
CA PRO A 103 -14.57 0.57 1.91
C PRO A 103 -15.21 -0.53 2.77
N ALA A 104 -16.42 -1.00 2.43
CA ALA A 104 -17.09 -2.07 3.17
C ALA A 104 -16.39 -3.42 3.00
N GLU A 105 -15.96 -3.74 1.78
CA GLU A 105 -15.16 -4.93 1.48
C GLU A 105 -13.80 -4.89 2.19
N ALA A 106 -13.15 -3.72 2.21
CA ALA A 106 -11.88 -3.54 2.92
C ALA A 106 -12.03 -3.74 4.43
N ARG A 107 -13.08 -3.17 5.05
CA ARG A 107 -13.38 -3.41 6.48
C ARG A 107 -13.60 -4.89 6.77
N LYS A 108 -14.41 -5.57 5.95
CA LYS A 108 -14.65 -7.01 6.09
C LYS A 108 -13.35 -7.81 5.95
N LYS A 109 -12.52 -7.50 4.95
CA LYS A 109 -11.25 -8.18 4.71
C LYS A 109 -10.27 -8.01 5.86
N LEU A 110 -10.24 -6.81 6.47
CA LEU A 110 -9.32 -6.45 7.54
C LEU A 110 -9.88 -6.71 8.96
N GLY A 111 -11.09 -7.27 9.08
CA GLY A 111 -11.73 -7.49 10.38
C GLY A 111 -12.04 -6.21 11.16
N LEU A 112 -12.17 -5.06 10.47
CA LEU A 112 -12.43 -3.78 11.13
C LEU A 112 -13.90 -3.69 11.53
N LYS A 113 -14.15 -3.22 12.76
CA LYS A 113 -15.49 -2.83 13.19
C LYS A 113 -15.99 -1.71 12.28
N ASN A 114 -17.30 -1.69 12.03
CA ASN A 114 -17.93 -0.52 11.42
C ASN A 114 -17.58 0.68 12.30
N GLY A 115 -17.05 1.74 11.67
CA GLY A 115 -16.88 3.00 12.40
C GLY A 115 -18.24 3.46 12.90
N PRO A 116 -18.29 4.37 13.90
CA PRO A 116 -19.52 5.13 14.12
C PRO A 116 -20.01 5.66 12.77
N GLU A 117 -21.32 5.64 12.50
CA GLU A 117 -21.88 6.36 11.37
C GLU A 117 -21.31 7.77 11.42
N SER A 118 -20.41 8.09 10.48
CA SER A 118 -19.92 9.45 10.37
C SER A 118 -21.12 10.24 9.91
N GLN A 119 -21.69 11.02 10.83
CA GLN A 119 -22.66 12.06 10.53
C GLN A 119 -22.08 12.85 9.34
N ARG A 120 -22.66 12.63 8.17
CA ARG A 120 -22.55 13.48 7.00
C ARG A 120 -23.97 13.80 6.58
#